data_AF-A0A9P7QAI3-F1
#
_entry.id   AF-A0A9P7QAI3-F1
#
_cell.length_a   1.000
_cell.length_b   1.000
_cell.length_c   1.000
_cell.angle_alpha   90.00
_cell.angle_beta   90.00
_cell.angle_gamma   90.00
#
_symmetry.space_group_name_H-M   'P 1'
#
loop_
_entity.id
_entity.type
_entity.pdbx_description
1 polymer ?
#
loop_
_entity_poly.entity_id
_entity_poly.type
_entity_poly.pdbx_seq_one_letter_code
_entity_poly.pdbx_strand_id
1 'polypeptide(L)'
;MDSSKESQSLSLPQSLSSTQNSSPTLPLMDKLSVQNGRLLSELFPFKKLDKLKEWLKVDCMQGAWAEFMRDCVTKLPNESVADPDKGTITEAARSAIDLLGKDKYLMYNPDKTAWTLDDHHVRFIVVVVRDNLVRHLWSQGDLSQGSWWQKKLEICKAVYELLCYLKTACFTVVDLGRSS
;
A
#
# COMPACT_ATOMS: atom_id res chain seq x y z
N MET A 1 -20.26 -47.19 54.33
CA MET A 1 -19.22 -46.21 54.70
C MET A 1 -18.44 -45.94 53.43
N ASP A 2 -19.06 -45.35 52.41
CA ASP A 2 -19.43 -43.94 52.33
C ASP A 2 -18.19 -43.04 52.50
N SER A 3 -17.61 -42.62 51.39
CA SER A 3 -16.95 -41.33 51.25
C SER A 3 -16.70 -41.03 49.77
N SER A 4 -17.60 -40.22 49.22
CA SER A 4 -17.43 -39.42 48.01
C SER A 4 -16.12 -38.61 48.02
N LYS A 5 -15.50 -38.46 46.85
CA LYS A 5 -14.59 -37.36 46.46
C LYS A 5 -14.54 -37.31 44.92
N GLU A 6 -15.47 -36.58 44.32
CA GLU A 6 -15.25 -35.25 43.73
C GLU A 6 -14.35 -35.25 42.49
N SER A 7 -15.04 -35.29 41.34
CA SER A 7 -14.52 -34.95 40.02
C SER A 7 -14.11 -33.48 39.99
N GLN A 8 -12.81 -33.19 40.01
CA GLN A 8 -12.32 -31.84 39.74
C GLN A 8 -12.05 -31.67 38.24
N SER A 9 -12.99 -30.94 37.63
CA SER A 9 -12.89 -30.32 36.31
C SER A 9 -11.63 -29.46 36.20
N LEU A 10 -10.65 -29.89 35.40
CA LEU A 10 -9.52 -29.08 34.98
C LEU A 10 -9.97 -28.07 33.92
N SER A 11 -10.33 -26.87 34.39
CA SER A 11 -10.66 -25.72 33.55
C SER A 11 -9.38 -25.17 32.92
N LEU A 12 -9.28 -25.24 31.59
CA LEU A 12 -8.29 -24.51 30.78
C LEU A 12 -8.54 -22.99 30.91
N PRO A 13 -7.53 -22.16 31.22
CA PRO A 13 -7.68 -20.72 31.06
C PRO A 13 -7.62 -20.38 29.55
N GLN A 14 -8.78 -20.15 28.95
CA GLN A 14 -8.90 -19.47 27.67
C GLN A 14 -8.52 -17.99 27.83
N SER A 15 -7.23 -17.68 27.71
CA SER A 15 -6.79 -16.30 27.48
C SER A 15 -6.95 -15.98 25.99
N LEU A 16 -8.19 -15.69 25.58
CA LEU A 16 -8.46 -14.99 24.32
C LEU A 16 -8.04 -13.54 24.49
N SER A 17 -6.75 -13.27 24.34
CA SER A 17 -6.26 -11.93 24.09
C SER A 17 -6.58 -11.60 22.63
N SER A 18 -7.84 -11.28 22.35
CA SER A 18 -8.24 -10.59 21.13
C SER A 18 -7.67 -9.18 21.23
N THR A 19 -6.41 -9.01 20.83
CA THR A 19 -5.87 -7.71 20.47
C THR A 19 -6.74 -7.18 19.34
N GLN A 20 -7.66 -6.30 19.70
CA GLN A 20 -8.28 -5.38 18.75
C GLN A 20 -7.16 -4.53 18.16
N ASN A 21 -6.52 -5.03 17.10
CA ASN A 21 -5.87 -4.16 16.14
C ASN A 21 -6.99 -3.51 15.33
N SER A 22 -7.67 -2.53 15.94
CA SER A 22 -8.29 -1.46 15.18
C SER A 22 -7.15 -0.65 14.58
N SER A 23 -6.62 -1.15 13.45
CA SER A 23 -5.88 -0.32 12.51
C SER A 23 -6.75 0.91 12.25
N PRO A 24 -6.25 2.15 12.44
CA PRO A 24 -6.95 3.33 11.96
C PRO A 24 -6.83 3.34 10.44
N THR A 25 -7.58 2.46 9.78
CA THR A 25 -7.71 2.45 8.34
C THR A 25 -8.65 3.59 8.00
N LEU A 26 -8.13 4.82 8.04
CA LEU A 26 -8.80 5.96 7.43
C LEU A 26 -9.04 5.60 5.97
N PRO A 27 -10.29 5.65 5.47
CA PRO A 27 -10.56 5.35 4.07
C PRO A 27 -9.72 6.28 3.19
N LEU A 28 -8.87 5.67 2.36
CA LEU A 28 -7.99 6.34 1.38
C LEU A 28 -8.71 7.39 0.50
N MET A 29 -10.03 7.25 0.44
CA MET A 29 -11.00 7.95 -0.40
C MET A 29 -11.38 9.36 0.07
N ASP A 30 -11.48 9.59 1.38
CA ASP A 30 -11.96 10.88 1.92
C ASP A 30 -10.91 11.98 1.78
N LYS A 31 -9.72 11.59 1.35
CA LYS A 31 -8.52 12.40 1.20
C LYS A 31 -8.31 12.92 -0.23
N LEU A 32 -9.09 12.45 -1.22
CA LEU A 32 -8.99 12.85 -2.62
C LEU A 32 -9.75 14.15 -2.91
N SER A 33 -9.05 15.28 -3.06
CA SER A 33 -9.66 16.49 -3.64
C SER A 33 -10.11 16.19 -5.07
N VAL A 34 -11.26 16.73 -5.50
CA VAL A 34 -11.84 16.43 -6.82
C VAL A 34 -10.85 16.77 -7.95
N GLN A 35 -10.10 17.86 -7.81
CA GLN A 35 -9.11 18.30 -8.80
C GLN A 35 -7.93 17.32 -8.89
N ASN A 36 -7.34 16.94 -7.76
CA ASN A 36 -6.19 16.03 -7.75
C ASN A 36 -6.58 14.61 -8.15
N GLY A 37 -7.78 14.17 -7.75
CA GLY A 37 -8.32 12.89 -8.19
C GLY A 37 -8.53 12.83 -9.72
N ARG A 38 -8.98 13.91 -10.35
CA ARG A 38 -9.10 13.97 -11.82
C ARG A 38 -7.73 13.86 -12.48
N LEU A 39 -6.74 14.65 -12.02
CA LEU A 39 -5.37 14.60 -12.54
C LEU A 39 -4.75 13.21 -12.42
N LEU A 40 -4.88 12.58 -11.24
CA LEU A 40 -4.40 11.20 -11.03
C LEU A 40 -5.12 10.22 -11.94
N SER A 41 -6.44 10.35 -12.11
CA SER A 41 -7.20 9.40 -12.93
C SER A 41 -6.76 9.38 -14.39
N GLU A 42 -6.28 10.49 -14.94
CA GLU A 42 -5.73 10.58 -16.30
C GLU A 42 -4.43 9.78 -16.48
N LEU A 43 -3.69 9.51 -15.39
CA LEU A 43 -2.45 8.75 -15.41
C LEU A 43 -2.68 7.23 -15.50
N PHE A 44 -3.90 6.76 -15.19
CA PHE A 44 -4.23 5.35 -15.13
C PHE A 44 -5.14 4.90 -16.28
N PRO A 45 -5.14 3.60 -16.63
CA PRO A 45 -5.87 3.09 -17.80
C PRO A 45 -7.39 3.38 -17.79
N PHE A 46 -8.01 3.50 -16.63
CA PHE A 46 -9.45 3.72 -16.51
C PHE A 46 -9.90 5.15 -16.81
N LYS A 47 -9.01 6.17 -16.75
CA LYS A 47 -9.29 7.59 -17.05
C LYS A 47 -10.59 8.15 -16.45
N LYS A 48 -10.98 7.64 -15.28
CA LYS A 48 -12.25 7.93 -14.61
C LYS A 48 -12.02 7.99 -13.10
N LEU A 49 -12.43 9.09 -12.49
CA LEU A 49 -12.28 9.32 -11.05
C LEU A 49 -13.00 8.25 -10.21
N ASP A 50 -14.21 7.85 -10.60
CA ASP A 50 -14.96 6.85 -9.83
C ASP A 50 -14.29 5.48 -9.87
N LYS A 51 -13.66 5.14 -11.01
CA LYS A 51 -12.87 3.91 -11.15
C LYS A 51 -11.57 3.95 -10.37
N LEU A 52 -10.89 5.10 -10.31
CA LEU A 52 -9.76 5.32 -9.41
C LEU A 52 -10.18 5.05 -7.97
N LYS A 53 -11.27 5.67 -7.54
CA LYS A 53 -11.83 5.54 -6.20
C LYS A 53 -12.20 4.09 -5.85
N GLU A 54 -12.89 3.40 -6.74
CA GLU A 54 -13.19 1.97 -6.57
C GLU A 54 -11.91 1.13 -6.44
N TRP A 55 -10.94 1.36 -7.32
CA TRP A 55 -9.67 0.64 -7.30
C TRP A 55 -8.86 0.88 -6.03
N LEU A 56 -8.87 2.11 -5.52
CA LEU A 56 -8.21 2.45 -4.25
C LEU A 56 -8.76 1.66 -3.06
N LYS A 57 -10.01 1.17 -3.11
CA LYS A 57 -10.61 0.36 -2.06
C LYS A 57 -10.23 -1.13 -2.11
N VAL A 58 -9.58 -1.59 -3.18
CA VAL A 58 -9.22 -3.01 -3.33
C VAL A 58 -8.16 -3.40 -2.30
N ASP A 59 -8.29 -4.60 -1.71
CA ASP A 59 -7.44 -5.09 -0.62
C ASP A 59 -5.94 -5.01 -0.89
N CYS A 60 -5.50 -5.30 -2.12
CA CYS A 60 -4.07 -5.21 -2.48
C CYS A 60 -3.54 -3.78 -2.38
N MET A 61 -4.34 -2.80 -2.79
CA MET A 61 -3.98 -1.40 -2.70
C MET A 61 -3.97 -0.92 -1.24
N GLN A 62 -4.99 -1.31 -0.47
CA GLN A 62 -5.06 -1.02 0.97
C GLN A 62 -3.89 -1.65 1.74
N GLY A 63 -3.52 -2.89 1.39
CA GLY A 63 -2.40 -3.61 1.99
C GLY A 63 -1.06 -2.96 1.71
N ALA A 64 -0.78 -2.63 0.44
CA ALA A 64 0.44 -1.93 0.05
C ALA A 64 0.57 -0.56 0.73
N TRP A 65 -0.54 0.18 0.84
CA TRP A 65 -0.58 1.46 1.55
C TRP A 65 -0.34 1.30 3.05
N ALA A 66 -1.01 0.35 3.70
CA ALA A 66 -0.83 0.08 5.12
C ALA A 66 0.60 -0.37 5.44
N GLU A 67 1.23 -1.18 4.56
CA GLU A 67 2.63 -1.54 4.66
C GLU A 67 3.54 -0.30 4.61
N PHE A 68 3.36 0.56 3.62
CA PHE A 68 4.14 1.79 3.48
C PHE A 68 3.95 2.74 4.66
N MET A 69 2.72 2.94 5.13
CA MET A 69 2.42 3.78 6.29
C MET A 69 3.12 3.29 7.56
N ARG A 70 3.07 1.98 7.82
CA ARG A 70 3.71 1.37 9.00
C ARG A 70 5.24 1.48 8.95
N ASP A 71 5.83 1.39 7.76
CA ASP A 71 7.28 1.36 7.62
C ASP A 71 7.90 2.76 7.46
N CYS A 72 7.20 3.70 6.84
CA CYS A 72 7.71 5.04 6.58
C CYS A 72 7.08 6.11 7.47
N VAL A 73 5.76 6.10 7.66
CA VAL A 73 5.06 7.22 8.30
C VAL A 73 5.02 7.10 9.82
N THR A 74 4.83 5.90 10.36
CA THR A 74 4.84 5.70 11.83
C THR A 74 6.23 5.60 12.43
N LYS A 75 7.25 5.26 11.62
CA LYS A 75 8.66 5.12 12.06
C LYS A 75 9.48 6.38 11.84
N LEU A 76 9.12 7.23 10.87
CA LEU A 76 9.69 8.57 10.67
C LEU A 76 8.60 9.65 10.84
N PRO A 77 8.05 9.84 12.05
CA PRO A 77 6.99 10.82 12.29
C PRO A 77 7.46 12.28 12.21
N ASN A 78 8.78 12.53 12.23
CA ASN A 78 9.39 13.84 12.15
C ASN A 78 10.41 13.85 11.02
N GLU A 79 10.24 14.77 10.07
CA GLU A 79 11.08 15.15 8.91
C GLU A 79 10.24 14.99 7.64
N SER A 80 9.85 16.06 6.92
CA SER A 80 10.73 16.89 6.08
C SER A 80 11.80 16.11 5.28
N VAL A 81 11.75 14.77 5.26
CA VAL A 81 12.56 13.99 4.33
C VAL A 81 11.92 14.21 2.97
N ALA A 82 12.66 14.88 2.09
CA ALA A 82 12.22 15.08 0.72
C ALA A 82 11.90 13.72 0.09
N ASP A 83 10.85 13.68 -0.71
CA ASP A 83 10.54 12.49 -1.47
C ASP A 83 11.75 12.12 -2.35
N PRO A 84 12.11 10.82 -2.45
CA PRO A 84 13.21 10.39 -3.31
C PRO A 84 13.04 10.84 -4.77
N ASP A 85 14.12 10.85 -5.54
CA ASP A 85 14.03 11.22 -6.96
C ASP A 85 13.11 10.26 -7.74
N LYS A 86 12.06 10.82 -8.35
CA LYS A 86 11.06 10.05 -9.11
C LYS A 86 11.70 9.19 -10.20
N GLY A 87 12.68 9.73 -10.93
CA GLY A 87 13.36 9.01 -12.01
C GLY A 87 14.03 7.74 -11.50
N THR A 88 14.83 7.90 -10.44
CA THR A 88 15.56 6.83 -9.77
C THR A 88 14.63 5.74 -9.24
N ILE A 89 13.58 6.11 -8.50
CA ILE A 89 12.62 5.16 -7.93
C ILE A 89 11.85 4.41 -9.02
N THR A 90 11.37 5.11 -10.03
CA THR A 90 10.52 4.50 -11.06
C THR A 90 11.29 3.56 -11.98
N GLU A 91 12.57 3.86 -12.28
CA GLU A 91 13.45 2.94 -13.01
C GLU A 91 13.86 1.73 -12.16
N ALA A 92 14.15 1.92 -10.87
CA ALA A 92 14.42 0.82 -9.96
C ALA A 92 13.21 -0.13 -9.84
N ALA A 93 12.00 0.43 -9.67
CA ALA A 93 10.77 -0.35 -9.61
C ALA A 93 10.48 -1.10 -10.92
N ARG A 94 10.62 -0.42 -12.06
CA ARG A 94 10.51 -1.05 -13.38
C ARG A 94 11.47 -2.24 -13.50
N SER A 95 12.73 -2.04 -13.13
CA SER A 95 13.76 -3.08 -13.19
C SER A 95 13.41 -4.27 -12.30
N ALA A 96 12.94 -4.02 -11.07
CA ALA A 96 12.50 -5.06 -10.14
C ALA A 96 11.27 -5.86 -10.64
N ILE A 97 10.32 -5.20 -11.32
CA ILE A 97 9.18 -5.86 -11.95
C ILE A 97 9.64 -6.81 -13.07
N ASP A 98 10.72 -6.49 -13.78
CA ASP A 98 11.24 -7.31 -14.88
C ASP A 98 11.92 -8.58 -14.38
N LEU A 99 12.42 -8.61 -13.15
CA LEU A 99 13.10 -9.75 -12.54
C LEU A 99 12.15 -10.90 -12.09
N LEU A 100 10.90 -10.93 -12.55
CA LEU A 100 9.93 -12.05 -12.39
C LEU A 100 9.85 -12.67 -10.97
N GLY A 101 9.92 -11.85 -9.91
CA GLY A 101 9.75 -12.35 -8.53
C GLY A 101 11.05 -12.74 -7.82
N LYS A 102 12.21 -12.50 -8.44
CA LYS A 102 13.53 -12.73 -7.83
C LYS A 102 14.04 -11.55 -7.00
N ASP A 103 13.26 -10.48 -6.91
CA ASP A 103 13.65 -9.27 -6.23
C ASP A 103 13.19 -9.29 -4.76
N LYS A 104 14.02 -8.74 -3.86
CA LYS A 104 13.72 -8.57 -2.43
C LYS A 104 12.38 -7.86 -2.19
N TYR A 105 11.94 -7.02 -3.14
CA TYR A 105 10.67 -6.30 -3.08
C TYR A 105 9.43 -7.13 -3.40
N LEU A 106 9.53 -8.44 -3.70
CA LEU A 106 8.36 -9.29 -3.99
C LEU A 106 8.14 -10.42 -2.99
N MET A 107 8.99 -10.52 -1.97
CA MET A 107 8.78 -11.46 -0.87
C MET A 107 7.52 -11.08 -0.08
N TYR A 108 6.82 -12.08 0.46
CA TYR A 108 5.66 -11.86 1.33
C TYR A 108 6.06 -11.13 2.62
N ASN A 109 7.13 -11.61 3.28
CA ASN A 109 7.72 -11.02 4.46
C ASN A 109 9.22 -10.78 4.22
N PRO A 110 9.60 -9.70 3.52
CA PRO A 110 11.01 -9.39 3.34
C PRO A 110 11.63 -8.93 4.66
N ASP A 111 12.91 -9.23 4.85
CA ASP A 111 13.71 -8.57 5.88
C ASP A 111 13.97 -7.12 5.44
N LYS A 112 13.48 -6.17 6.24
CA LYS A 112 13.53 -4.73 5.99
C LYS A 112 14.50 -3.99 6.91
N THR A 113 15.30 -4.70 7.70
CA THR A 113 16.20 -4.09 8.69
C THR A 113 17.19 -3.10 8.08
N ALA A 114 17.62 -3.34 6.85
CA ALA A 114 18.54 -2.47 6.12
C ALA A 114 17.85 -1.65 4.99
N TRP A 115 16.52 -1.52 4.99
CA TRP A 115 15.81 -0.78 3.96
C TRP A 115 15.87 0.72 4.19
N THR A 116 16.12 1.45 3.11
CA THR A 116 16.07 2.90 3.01
C THR A 116 14.66 3.37 2.63
N LEU A 117 14.43 4.69 2.67
CA LEU A 117 13.17 5.26 2.18
C LEU A 117 12.92 4.91 0.70
N ASP A 118 13.96 4.89 -0.12
CA ASP A 118 13.90 4.51 -1.53
C ASP A 118 13.40 3.08 -1.69
N ASP A 119 13.93 2.14 -0.90
CA ASP A 119 13.51 0.73 -0.91
C ASP A 119 12.01 0.59 -0.65
N HIS A 120 11.47 1.37 0.29
CA HIS A 120 10.03 1.35 0.59
C HIS A 120 9.17 1.96 -0.52
N HIS A 121 9.64 3.02 -1.19
CA HIS A 121 8.93 3.57 -2.37
C HIS A 121 8.94 2.57 -3.53
N VAL A 122 10.09 1.95 -3.79
CA VAL A 122 10.21 0.90 -4.82
C VAL A 122 9.29 -0.27 -4.48
N ARG A 123 9.29 -0.77 -3.24
CA ARG A 123 8.41 -1.85 -2.79
C ARG A 123 6.94 -1.54 -3.04
N PHE A 124 6.50 -0.34 -2.68
CA PHE A 124 5.11 0.07 -2.88
C PHE A 124 4.72 -0.02 -4.36
N ILE A 125 5.53 0.57 -5.25
CA ILE A 125 5.25 0.55 -6.70
C ILE A 125 5.25 -0.88 -7.23
N VAL A 126 6.28 -1.66 -6.88
CA VAL A 126 6.46 -3.04 -7.35
C VAL A 126 5.27 -3.91 -6.96
N VAL A 127 4.80 -3.85 -5.71
CA VAL A 127 3.64 -4.62 -5.23
C VAL A 127 2.36 -4.18 -5.92
N VAL A 128 2.09 -2.87 -5.97
CA VAL A 128 0.87 -2.34 -6.60
C VAL A 128 0.82 -2.75 -8.06
N VAL A 129 1.90 -2.56 -8.83
CA VAL A 129 1.93 -2.92 -10.24
C VAL A 129 1.76 -4.42 -10.43
N ARG A 130 2.46 -5.26 -9.65
CA ARG A 130 2.37 -6.71 -9.77
C ARG A 130 1.01 -7.26 -9.45
N ASP A 131 0.40 -6.82 -8.35
CA ASP A 131 -0.92 -7.28 -7.96
C ASP A 131 -1.97 -6.91 -9.01
N ASN A 132 -1.85 -5.72 -9.62
CA ASN A 132 -2.73 -5.29 -10.70
C ASN A 132 -2.57 -6.13 -11.97
N LEU A 133 -1.34 -6.52 -12.32
CA LEU A 133 -1.06 -7.41 -13.46
C LEU A 133 -1.59 -8.82 -13.22
N VAL A 134 -1.36 -9.39 -12.04
CA VAL A 134 -1.80 -10.75 -11.67
C VAL A 134 -3.32 -10.84 -11.57
N ARG A 135 -3.97 -9.81 -11.02
CA ARG A 135 -5.44 -9.77 -10.89
C ARG A 135 -6.16 -9.30 -12.15
N HIS A 136 -5.43 -9.03 -13.24
CA HIS A 136 -5.96 -8.50 -14.49
C HIS A 136 -6.82 -7.23 -14.32
N LEU A 137 -6.54 -6.43 -13.29
CA LEU A 137 -7.28 -5.20 -13.00
C LEU A 137 -6.98 -4.10 -14.03
N TRP A 138 -5.80 -4.15 -14.62
CA TRP A 138 -5.48 -3.41 -15.84
C TRP A 138 -5.61 -4.39 -16.99
N SER A 139 -6.74 -4.36 -17.69
CA SER A 139 -7.05 -5.34 -18.73
C SER A 139 -6.01 -5.28 -19.85
N GLN A 140 -5.80 -6.40 -20.55
CA GLN A 140 -4.96 -6.41 -21.76
C GLN A 140 -5.52 -5.48 -22.86
N GLY A 141 -6.79 -5.08 -22.78
CA GLY A 141 -7.50 -4.24 -23.75
C GLY A 141 -7.60 -2.74 -23.41
N ASP A 142 -7.53 -2.33 -22.15
CA ASP A 142 -7.49 -0.89 -21.77
C ASP A 142 -6.14 -0.24 -22.08
N LEU A 143 -5.16 -1.08 -22.37
CA LEU A 143 -3.89 -0.75 -22.97
C LEU A 143 -3.94 -0.83 -24.51
N SER A 144 -5.12 -0.71 -25.14
CA SER A 144 -5.39 -0.82 -26.60
C SER A 144 -4.56 0.09 -27.52
N GLN A 145 -3.68 0.93 -26.98
CA GLN A 145 -2.72 1.75 -27.72
C GLN A 145 -1.25 1.31 -27.52
N GLY A 146 -0.99 0.18 -26.87
CA GLY A 146 0.35 -0.38 -26.67
C GLY A 146 0.39 -1.33 -25.49
N SER A 147 1.07 -2.47 -25.64
CA SER A 147 1.17 -3.50 -24.60
C SER A 147 1.70 -2.91 -23.28
N TRP A 148 1.29 -3.46 -22.13
CA TRP A 148 1.79 -3.00 -20.81
C TRP A 148 3.32 -2.96 -20.77
N TRP A 149 3.97 -3.87 -21.51
CA TRP A 149 5.41 -3.95 -21.68
C TRP A 149 6.04 -2.65 -22.21
N GLN A 150 5.29 -1.87 -23.01
CA GLN A 150 5.72 -0.59 -23.58
C GLN A 150 5.44 0.59 -22.65
N LYS A 151 4.55 0.44 -21.66
CA LYS A 151 4.11 1.52 -20.75
C LYS A 151 4.56 1.34 -19.30
N LYS A 152 5.41 0.34 -19.01
CA LYS A 152 5.85 0.01 -17.64
C LYS A 152 6.33 1.20 -16.85
N LEU A 153 7.23 1.99 -17.45
CA LEU A 153 7.82 3.14 -16.79
C LEU A 153 6.77 4.21 -16.48
N GLU A 154 5.87 4.50 -17.42
CA GLU A 154 4.78 5.46 -17.22
C GLU A 154 3.80 5.01 -16.14
N ILE A 155 3.52 3.70 -16.07
CA ILE A 155 2.72 3.12 -14.99
C ILE A 155 3.45 3.27 -13.64
N CYS A 156 4.75 2.98 -13.58
CA CYS A 156 5.53 3.17 -12.35
C CYS A 156 5.52 4.64 -11.91
N LYS A 157 5.66 5.58 -12.84
CA LYS A 157 5.53 7.02 -12.60
C LYS A 157 4.14 7.40 -12.09
N ALA A 158 3.07 6.86 -12.67
CA ALA A 158 1.71 7.11 -12.21
C ALA A 158 1.47 6.62 -10.78
N VAL A 159 1.98 5.44 -10.44
CA VAL A 159 1.89 4.88 -9.08
C VAL A 159 2.75 5.67 -8.09
N TYR A 160 3.89 6.18 -8.52
CA TYR A 160 4.71 7.09 -7.70
C TYR A 160 3.96 8.38 -7.36
N GLU A 161 3.34 9.03 -8.36
CA GLU A 161 2.53 10.24 -8.13
C GLU A 161 1.36 9.97 -7.18
N LEU A 162 0.71 8.83 -7.34
CA LEU A 162 -0.32 8.38 -6.40
C LEU A 162 0.25 8.25 -4.98
N LEU A 163 1.41 7.63 -4.81
CA LEU A 163 2.04 7.49 -3.49
C LEU A 163 2.30 8.85 -2.83
N CYS A 164 2.94 9.79 -3.55
CA CYS A 164 3.18 11.16 -3.07
C CYS A 164 1.88 11.86 -2.67
N TYR A 165 0.82 11.68 -3.47
CA TYR A 165 -0.48 12.21 -3.17
C TYR A 165 -1.07 11.65 -1.87
N LEU A 166 -1.06 10.33 -1.71
CA LEU A 166 -1.59 9.65 -0.53
C LEU A 166 -0.85 10.07 0.74
N LYS A 167 0.49 10.23 0.66
CA LYS A 167 1.32 10.76 1.75
C LYS A 167 0.88 12.17 2.14
N THR A 168 0.83 13.07 1.17
CA THR A 168 0.43 14.47 1.40
C THR A 168 -0.95 14.55 2.06
N ALA A 169 -1.92 13.79 1.55
CA ALA A 169 -3.27 13.80 2.07
C ALA A 169 -3.42 13.08 3.43
N CYS A 170 -2.44 12.26 3.81
CA CYS A 170 -2.35 11.72 5.16
C CYS A 170 -1.86 12.77 6.15
N PHE A 171 -0.76 13.47 5.83
CA PHE A 171 -0.15 14.47 6.71
C PHE A 171 -1.05 15.69 6.96
N THR A 172 -1.76 16.19 5.94
CA THR A 172 -2.68 17.33 6.10
C THR A 172 -3.79 17.09 7.14
N VAL A 173 -4.20 15.84 7.36
CA VAL A 173 -5.21 15.47 8.36
C VAL A 173 -4.61 15.31 9.76
N VAL A 174 -3.38 14.80 9.85
CA VAL A 174 -2.67 14.68 11.12
C VAL A 174 -2.38 16.06 11.72
N ASP A 175 -2.04 17.05 10.89
CA ASP A 175 -1.79 18.43 11.34
C ASP A 175 -3.07 19.12 11.83
N LEU A 176 -4.21 18.87 11.18
CA LEU A 176 -5.51 19.37 11.62
C LEU A 176 -5.96 18.75 12.95
N GLY A 177 -5.72 17.45 13.16
CA GLY A 177 -6.08 16.75 14.40
C GLY A 177 -5.16 17.03 15.60
N ARG A 178 -3.98 17.62 15.38
CA ARG A 178 -3.07 18.08 16.44
C ARG A 178 -3.29 19.54 16.85
N SER A 179 -4.09 20.27 16.08
CA SER A 179 -4.35 21.70 16.28
C SER A 179 -5.71 22.00 16.91
N SER A 180 -6.46 20.96 17.29
CA SER A 180 -7.74 21.01 18.03
C SER A 180 -7.59 20.40 19.41
#